data_AF-A0A3C0YMP2-F1
#
_entry.id   AF-A0A3C0YMP2-F1
#
_cell.length_a   1.000
_cell.length_b   1.000
_cell.length_c   1.000
_cell.angle_alpha   90.00
_cell.angle_beta   90.00
_cell.angle_gamma   90.00
#
_symmetry.space_group_name_H-M   'P 1'
#
loop_
_entity.id
_entity.type
_entity.pdbx_description
1 polymer ?
#
loop_
_entity_poly.entity_id
_entity_poly.type
_entity_poly.pdbx_seq_one_letter_code
_entity_poly.pdbx_strand_id
1 'polypeptide(L)'
;MLNKLWVSFFFVALISALWRWFNLNDTEVFAHMVDSLFSMAKLSVEVMVLLFGTLTLWLGFLKIAEQAGLVEKIASWLSPLFSRLMPQVPKNHPAMGLITMNFIANALG
;
A
#
# COMPACT_ATOMS: atom_id res chain seq x y z
N MET A 1 10.11 18.15 -7.30
CA MET A 1 10.13 17.18 -8.41
C MET A 1 8.72 16.64 -8.70
N LEU A 2 7.94 16.28 -7.68
CA LEU A 2 6.58 15.77 -7.84
C LEU A 2 5.60 16.75 -8.53
N ASN A 3 5.63 18.06 -8.20
CA ASN A 3 4.76 19.04 -8.87
C ASN A 3 4.99 19.13 -10.39
N LYS A 4 6.23 18.94 -10.84
CA LYS A 4 6.54 18.94 -12.29
C LYS A 4 5.96 17.71 -12.99
N LEU A 5 5.98 16.55 -12.31
CA LEU A 5 5.39 15.30 -12.79
C LEU A 5 3.87 15.42 -12.95
N TRP A 6 3.17 15.93 -11.94
CA TRP A 6 1.72 16.14 -12.03
C TRP A 6 1.33 17.04 -13.18
N VAL A 7 1.99 18.21 -13.29
CA VAL A 7 1.72 19.15 -14.39
C VAL A 7 2.00 18.48 -15.74
N SER A 8 3.07 17.70 -15.87
CA SER A 8 3.37 16.97 -17.11
C SER A 8 2.27 15.97 -17.51
N PHE A 9 1.66 15.26 -16.56
CA PHE A 9 0.55 14.34 -16.86
C PHE A 9 -0.68 15.08 -17.38
N PHE A 10 -1.03 16.24 -16.82
CA PHE A 10 -2.12 17.07 -17.32
C PHE A 10 -1.85 17.58 -18.75
N PHE A 11 -0.61 18.02 -19.01
CA PHE A 11 -0.22 18.46 -20.36
C PHE A 11 -0.27 17.32 -21.39
N VAL A 12 0.25 16.14 -21.04
CA VAL A 12 0.22 14.97 -21.93
C VAL A 12 -1.23 14.54 -22.19
N ALA A 13 -2.08 14.50 -21.16
CA ALA A 13 -3.50 14.19 -21.32
C ALA A 13 -4.20 15.20 -22.23
N LEU A 14 -3.95 16.50 -22.05
CA LEU A 14 -4.52 17.56 -22.89
C LEU A 14 -4.09 17.42 -24.36
N ILE A 15 -2.79 17.22 -24.62
CA ILE A 15 -2.27 17.03 -25.98
C ILE A 15 -2.89 15.78 -26.61
N SER A 16 -3.02 14.70 -25.84
CA SER A 16 -3.62 13.44 -26.32
C SER A 16 -5.10 13.61 -26.66
N ALA A 17 -5.85 14.38 -25.85
CA ALA A 17 -7.25 14.68 -26.08
C ALA A 17 -7.45 15.54 -27.33
N LEU A 18 -6.64 16.60 -27.49
CA LEU A 18 -6.64 17.44 -28.69
C LEU A 18 -6.28 16.64 -29.93
N TRP A 19 -5.28 15.77 -29.85
CA TRP A 19 -4.89 14.93 -30.99
C TRP A 19 -6.02 13.97 -31.41
N ARG A 20 -6.70 13.32 -30.45
CA ARG A 20 -7.87 12.48 -30.74
C ARG A 20 -9.04 13.29 -31.32
N TRP A 21 -9.28 14.49 -30.81
CA TRP A 21 -10.34 15.34 -31.34
C TRP A 21 -10.07 15.75 -32.79
N PHE A 22 -8.86 16.22 -33.10
CA PHE A 22 -8.52 16.73 -34.44
C PHE A 22 -8.24 15.64 -35.48
N ASN A 23 -7.52 14.58 -35.13
CA ASN A 23 -7.09 13.57 -36.13
C ASN A 23 -8.03 12.37 -36.23
N LEU A 24 -8.77 12.05 -35.16
CA LEU A 24 -9.67 10.90 -35.12
C LEU A 24 -11.15 11.31 -35.19
N ASN A 25 -11.47 12.61 -35.28
CA ASN A 25 -12.83 13.17 -35.26
C ASN A 25 -13.70 12.66 -34.10
N ASP A 26 -13.07 12.25 -33.01
CA ASP A 26 -13.76 11.75 -31.82
C ASP A 26 -14.26 12.96 -31.01
N THR A 27 -15.52 13.34 -31.20
CA THR A 27 -16.16 14.47 -30.51
C THR A 27 -16.49 14.16 -29.05
N GLU A 28 -16.46 12.89 -28.67
CA GLU A 28 -16.83 12.42 -27.32
C GLU A 28 -15.62 12.24 -26.40
N VAL A 29 -14.38 12.48 -26.89
CA VAL A 29 -13.14 12.35 -26.10
C VAL A 29 -13.23 13.03 -24.74
N PHE A 30 -13.76 14.25 -24.69
CA PHE A 30 -13.89 14.99 -23.42
C PHE A 30 -14.91 14.34 -22.47
N ALA A 31 -16.03 13.85 -22.99
CA ALA A 31 -17.03 13.14 -22.20
C ALA A 31 -16.46 11.81 -21.65
N HIS A 32 -15.75 11.05 -22.49
CA HIS A 32 -15.07 9.82 -22.09
C HIS A 32 -13.97 10.07 -21.04
N MET A 33 -13.24 11.18 -21.12
CA MET A 33 -12.27 11.54 -20.09
C MET A 33 -12.95 11.80 -18.74
N VAL A 34 -14.05 12.56 -18.73
CA VAL A 34 -14.81 12.81 -17.49
C VAL A 34 -15.36 11.52 -16.91
N ASP A 35 -15.95 10.66 -17.74
CA ASP A 35 -16.46 9.35 -17.32
C ASP A 35 -15.36 8.45 -16.76
N SER A 36 -14.18 8.46 -17.40
CA SER A 36 -13.01 7.73 -16.91
C SER A 36 -12.53 8.24 -15.56
N LEU A 37 -12.54 9.56 -15.32
CA LEU A 37 -12.18 10.15 -14.03
C LEU A 37 -13.13 9.69 -12.92
N PHE A 38 -14.44 9.72 -13.17
CA PHE A 38 -15.42 9.25 -12.19
C PHE A 38 -15.34 7.74 -11.95
N SER A 39 -15.15 6.96 -13.01
CA SER A 39 -14.96 5.51 -12.93
C SER A 39 -13.72 5.16 -12.09
N MET A 40 -12.60 5.85 -12.30
CA MET A 40 -11.38 5.66 -11.52
C MET A 40 -11.52 6.14 -10.07
N ALA A 41 -12.27 7.22 -9.83
CA ALA A 41 -12.59 7.65 -8.48
C ALA A 41 -13.41 6.60 -7.72
N LYS A 42 -14.44 6.02 -8.36
CA LYS A 42 -15.25 4.94 -7.79
C LYS A 42 -14.40 3.70 -7.51
N LEU A 43 -13.60 3.26 -8.47
CA LEU A 43 -12.68 2.13 -8.30
C LEU A 43 -11.72 2.37 -7.13
N SER A 44 -11.16 3.58 -7.02
CA SER A 44 -10.26 3.93 -5.92
C SER A 44 -10.94 3.79 -4.56
N VAL A 45 -12.18 4.28 -4.43
CA VAL A 45 -12.96 4.13 -3.19
C VAL A 45 -13.28 2.66 -2.89
N GLU A 46 -13.67 1.89 -3.90
CA GLU A 46 -13.96 0.45 -3.75
C GLU A 46 -12.73 -0.32 -3.24
N VAL A 47 -11.56 -0.06 -3.84
CA VAL A 47 -10.28 -0.65 -3.40
C VAL A 47 -9.93 -0.19 -1.98
N MET A 48 -10.10 1.10 -1.66
CA MET A 48 -9.83 1.61 -0.30
C MET A 48 -10.72 0.94 0.75
N VAL A 49 -12.01 0.76 0.49
CA VAL A 49 -12.94 0.09 1.41
C VAL A 49 -12.54 -1.37 1.63
N LEU A 50 -12.19 -2.08 0.55
CA LEU A 50 -11.70 -3.46 0.63
C LEU A 50 -10.43 -3.56 1.48
N LEU A 51 -9.45 -2.69 1.22
CA LEU A 51 -8.18 -2.67 1.93
C LEU A 51 -8.36 -2.28 3.40
N PHE A 52 -9.19 -1.28 3.69
CA PHE A 52 -9.49 -0.88 5.07
C PHE A 52 -10.15 -2.00 5.86
N GLY A 53 -11.15 -2.67 5.30
CA GLY A 53 -11.79 -3.81 5.96
C GLY A 53 -10.78 -4.93 6.27
N THR A 54 -9.97 -5.28 5.29
CA THR A 54 -8.97 -6.35 5.40
C THR A 54 -7.86 -5.99 6.40
N LEU A 55 -7.25 -4.81 6.27
CA LEU A 55 -6.18 -4.36 7.18
C LEU A 55 -6.70 -4.18 8.61
N THR A 56 -7.91 -3.63 8.80
CA THR A 56 -8.48 -3.46 10.14
C THR A 56 -8.71 -4.81 10.82
N LEU A 57 -9.18 -5.82 10.06
CA LEU A 57 -9.35 -7.18 10.55
C LEU A 57 -8.01 -7.78 10.99
N TRP A 58 -6.99 -7.71 10.12
CA TRP A 58 -5.67 -8.28 10.42
C TRP A 58 -4.97 -7.58 11.58
N LEU A 59 -5.01 -6.23 11.61
CA LEU A 59 -4.47 -5.45 12.72
C LEU A 59 -5.21 -5.77 14.03
N GLY A 60 -6.52 -5.99 13.97
CA GLY A 60 -7.32 -6.45 15.11
C GLY A 60 -6.86 -7.80 15.64
N PHE A 61 -6.70 -8.80 14.77
CA PHE A 61 -6.17 -10.12 15.13
C PHE A 61 -4.75 -10.03 15.71
N LEU A 62 -3.88 -9.22 15.08
CA LEU A 62 -2.52 -9.00 15.56
C LEU A 62 -2.50 -8.40 16.96
N LYS A 63 -3.38 -7.43 17.24
CA LYS A 63 -3.50 -6.80 18.55
C LYS A 63 -4.00 -7.78 19.63
N ILE A 64 -4.89 -8.71 19.27
CA ILE A 64 -5.31 -9.79 20.16
C ILE A 64 -4.14 -10.76 20.42
N ALA A 65 -3.39 -11.14 19.38
CA ALA A 65 -2.23 -12.03 19.49
C ALA A 65 -1.09 -11.43 20.35
N GLU A 66 -0.87 -10.12 20.23
CA GLU A 66 0.05 -9.34 21.07
C GLU A 66 -0.39 -9.38 22.54
N GLN A 67 -1.66 -9.09 22.83
CA GLN A 67 -2.19 -9.15 24.20
C GLN A 67 -2.18 -10.58 24.80
N ALA A 68 -2.29 -11.61 23.96
CA ALA A 68 -2.21 -13.00 24.36
C ALA A 68 -0.76 -13.51 24.58
N GLY A 69 0.26 -12.68 24.33
CA GLY A 69 1.68 -13.07 24.42
C GLY A 69 2.16 -14.00 23.31
N LEU A 70 1.37 -14.16 22.23
CA LEU A 70 1.70 -15.06 21.12
C LEU A 70 2.84 -14.47 20.28
N VAL A 71 2.88 -13.15 20.15
CA VAL A 71 3.91 -12.41 19.39
C VAL A 71 5.28 -12.59 20.04
N GLU A 72 5.39 -12.49 21.36
CA GLU A 72 6.62 -12.72 22.13
C GLU A 72 7.09 -14.17 22.01
N LYS A 73 6.14 -15.12 22.01
CA LYS A 73 6.45 -16.54 21.83
C LYS A 73 7.02 -16.81 20.44
N ILE A 74 6.41 -16.24 19.40
CA ILE A 74 6.92 -16.32 18.02
C ILE A 74 8.28 -15.64 17.89
N ALA A 75 8.47 -14.46 18.51
CA ALA A 75 9.73 -13.73 18.52
C ALA A 75 10.86 -14.54 19.17
N SER A 76 10.59 -15.19 20.31
CA SER A 76 11.58 -16.05 20.98
C SER A 76 11.96 -17.26 20.12
N TRP A 77 11.01 -17.82 19.36
CA TRP A 77 11.25 -18.94 18.46
C TRP A 77 12.03 -18.54 17.20
N LEU A 78 11.82 -17.33 16.70
CA LEU A 78 12.56 -16.74 15.58
C LEU A 78 13.89 -16.11 15.98
N SER A 79 14.12 -15.87 17.28
CA SER A 79 15.36 -15.36 17.85
C SER A 79 16.64 -16.04 17.31
N PRO A 80 16.76 -17.38 17.22
CA PRO A 80 17.93 -18.02 16.61
C PRO A 80 18.15 -17.63 15.14
N LEU A 81 17.09 -17.51 14.35
CA LEU A 81 17.17 -17.08 12.95
C LEU A 81 17.65 -15.63 12.84
N PHE A 82 17.05 -14.73 13.61
CA PHE A 82 17.43 -13.31 13.61
C PHE A 82 18.83 -13.08 14.19
N SER A 83 19.27 -13.86 15.19
CA SER A 83 20.64 -13.78 15.70
C SER A 83 21.69 -14.19 14.65
N ARG A 84 21.31 -15.01 13.66
CA ARG A 84 22.16 -15.41 12.54
C ARG A 84 22.11 -14.41 11.38
N LEU A 85 20.93 -13.85 11.07
CA LEU A 85 20.75 -12.85 10.01
C LEU A 85 21.23 -11.46 10.41
N MET A 86 21.12 -11.11 11.68
CA MET A 86 21.44 -9.80 12.26
C MET A 86 22.38 -9.92 13.47
N PRO A 87 23.63 -10.35 13.27
CA PRO A 87 24.60 -10.59 14.35
C PRO A 87 25.00 -9.33 15.14
N GLN A 88 24.71 -8.13 14.60
CA GLN A 88 25.01 -6.84 15.24
C GLN A 88 23.98 -6.44 16.33
N VAL A 89 22.84 -7.13 16.44
CA VAL A 89 21.79 -6.81 17.41
C VAL A 89 21.96 -7.68 18.68
N PRO A 90 22.15 -7.09 19.88
CA PRO A 90 22.33 -7.84 21.11
C PRO A 90 21.12 -8.73 21.44
N LYS A 91 21.37 -9.90 22.05
CA LYS A 91 20.31 -10.76 22.59
C LYS A 91 19.52 -9.98 23.65
N ASN A 92 18.18 -10.09 23.64
CA ASN A 92 17.25 -9.31 24.46
C ASN A 92 17.21 -7.79 24.20
N HIS A 93 17.71 -7.31 23.06
CA HIS A 93 17.48 -5.91 22.68
C HIS A 93 16.03 -5.71 22.21
N PRO A 94 15.30 -4.66 22.66
CA PRO A 94 13.91 -4.39 22.27
C PRO A 94 13.69 -4.28 20.75
N ALA A 95 14.75 -3.99 19.98
CA ALA A 95 14.72 -4.00 18.53
C ALA A 95 14.29 -5.35 17.91
N MET A 96 14.61 -6.48 18.56
CA MET A 96 14.19 -7.80 18.09
C MET A 96 12.67 -7.98 18.13
N GLY A 97 12.02 -7.42 19.16
CA GLY A 97 10.55 -7.40 19.26
C GLY A 97 9.93 -6.56 18.13
N LEU A 98 10.47 -5.36 17.89
CA LEU A 98 10.01 -4.47 16.81
C LEU A 98 10.19 -5.08 15.41
N ILE A 99 11.31 -5.78 15.16
CA ILE A 99 11.57 -6.46 13.88
C ILE A 99 10.63 -7.66 13.70
N THR A 100 10.42 -8.46 14.74
CA THR A 100 9.48 -9.58 14.68
C THR A 100 8.06 -9.07 14.47
N MET A 101 7.67 -7.99 15.13
CA MET A 101 6.37 -7.34 14.95
C MET A 101 6.19 -6.86 13.51
N ASN A 102 7.20 -6.23 12.92
CA ASN A 102 7.19 -5.80 11.52
C ASN A 102 7.12 -7.00 10.55
N PHE A 103 7.82 -8.09 10.86
CA PHE A 103 7.79 -9.32 10.05
C PHE A 103 6.41 -9.99 10.09
N ILE A 104 5.80 -10.09 11.28
CA ILE A 104 4.44 -10.64 11.43
C ILE A 104 3.42 -9.73 10.74
N ALA A 105 3.54 -8.41 10.86
CA ALA A 105 2.67 -7.47 10.16
C ALA A 105 2.75 -7.65 8.64
N ASN A 106 3.95 -7.70 8.06
CA ASN A 106 4.13 -7.96 6.63
C ASN A 106 3.66 -9.37 6.19
N ALA A 107 3.71 -10.37 7.08
CA ALA A 107 3.21 -11.71 6.79
C ALA A 107 1.68 -11.81 6.83
N LEU A 108 1.01 -10.93 7.59
CA LEU A 108 -0.45 -10.84 7.66
C LEU A 108 -1.05 -9.95 6.57
N GLY A 109 -0.28 -8.97 6.05
CA GLY A 109 -0.68 -8.05 4.99
C GLY A 109 -0.35 -6.61 5.32
#